data_AF-A0A8C4TDE3-F1
#
_entry.id   AF-A0A8C4TDE3-F1
#
_cell.length_a   1.000
_cell.length_b   1.000
_cell.length_c   1.000
_cell.angle_alpha   90.00
_cell.angle_beta   90.00
_cell.angle_gamma   90.00
#
_symmetry.space_group_name_H-M   'P 1'
#
loop_
_entity.id
_entity.type
_entity.pdbx_description
1 polymer ?
#
loop_
_entity_poly.entity_id
_entity_poly.type
_entity_poly.pdbx_seq_one_letter_code
_entity_poly.pdbx_strand_id
1 'polypeptide(L)'
;LKKYSLSEKEISSENILKLCLGVLEGTAQPHLMSQEIPDDWNDNPVKILVGKNIEKVAFDETKNVFVMFYAPWCAHCKELTPTWENLAEKYKDHENIIIAKIDATANDIEVVSVPGYPAIKYFPAGKERKVRRTAVDGWQSPLIFRGHAGQKDMEEDDLLWQHLTGAAERRYHIHIHLQSNTSVN
;
A
#
# COMPACT_ATOMS: atom_id res chain seq x y z
N LEU A 1 10.90 -7.71 8.22
CA LEU A 1 12.34 -7.86 8.56
C LEU A 1 12.96 -6.47 8.48
N LYS A 2 13.66 -5.97 9.51
CA LYS A 2 14.35 -4.68 9.43
C LYS A 2 15.66 -4.88 8.67
N LYS A 3 15.89 -4.07 7.64
CA LYS A 3 17.15 -4.04 6.89
C LYS A 3 18.01 -2.92 7.47
N TYR A 4 19.31 -3.11 7.53
CA TYR A 4 20.26 -2.10 7.99
C TYR A 4 21.38 -2.00 6.96
N SER A 5 21.88 -0.79 6.70
CA SER A 5 23.05 -0.58 5.86
C SER A 5 24.18 0.02 6.70
N LEU A 6 25.41 -0.16 6.23
CA LEU A 6 26.53 0.60 6.76
C LEU A 6 26.29 2.09 6.48
N SER A 7 26.53 2.92 7.49
CA SER A 7 26.49 4.39 7.34
C SER A 7 27.70 4.90 6.58
N GLU A 8 28.84 4.22 6.70
CA GLU A 8 30.09 4.52 6.02
C GLU A 8 30.18 3.75 4.69
N LYS A 9 30.83 4.36 3.69
CA LYS A 9 31.04 3.73 2.37
C LYS A 9 32.08 2.60 2.39
N GLU A 10 32.97 2.60 3.38
CA GLU A 10 34.05 1.62 3.48
C GLU A 10 33.65 0.41 4.32
N ILE A 11 33.81 -0.77 3.75
CA ILE A 11 33.56 -2.04 4.43
C ILE A 11 34.82 -2.40 5.23
N SER A 12 34.79 -2.12 6.53
CA SER A 12 35.84 -2.49 7.49
C SER A 12 35.27 -3.25 8.68
N SER A 13 36.12 -4.03 9.37
CA SER A 13 35.70 -4.80 10.55
C SER A 13 35.14 -3.91 11.66
N GLU A 14 35.71 -2.71 11.84
CA GLU A 14 35.24 -1.73 12.83
C GLU A 14 33.85 -1.18 12.47
N ASN A 15 33.62 -0.84 11.20
CA ASN A 15 32.34 -0.33 10.72
C ASN A 15 31.24 -1.40 10.82
N ILE A 16 31.56 -2.67 10.52
CA ILE A 16 30.64 -3.80 10.69
C ILE A 16 30.33 -4.02 12.18
N LEU A 17 31.35 -4.00 13.06
CA LEU A 17 31.16 -4.17 14.49
C LEU A 17 30.26 -3.07 15.07
N LYS A 18 30.51 -1.81 14.69
CA LYS A 18 29.71 -0.65 15.08
C LYS A 18 28.25 -0.78 14.65
N LEU A 19 28.00 -1.26 13.42
CA LEU A 19 26.65 -1.53 12.94
C LEU A 19 25.98 -2.64 13.75
N CYS A 20 26.65 -3.77 13.96
CA CYS A 20 26.11 -4.90 14.73
C CYS A 20 25.75 -4.49 16.16
N LEU A 21 26.63 -3.75 16.84
CA LEU A 21 26.37 -3.21 18.18
C LEU A 21 25.18 -2.24 18.15
N GLY A 22 25.13 -1.33 17.18
CA GLY A 22 24.00 -0.40 17.04
C GLY A 22 22.66 -1.10 16.80
N VAL A 23 22.65 -2.22 16.08
CA VAL A 23 21.45 -3.05 15.88
C VAL A 23 21.02 -3.73 17.18
N LEU A 24 21.97 -4.30 17.93
CA LEU A 24 21.69 -4.97 19.21
C LEU A 24 21.21 -3.98 20.29
N GLU A 25 21.79 -2.78 20.31
CA GLU A 25 21.44 -1.70 21.25
C GLU A 25 20.18 -0.91 20.83
N GLY A 26 19.68 -1.15 19.61
CA GLY A 26 18.51 -0.45 19.06
C GLY A 26 18.78 1.00 18.64
N THR A 27 20.03 1.41 18.53
CA THR A 27 20.45 2.76 18.10
C THR A 27 20.62 2.88 16.59
N ALA A 28 20.79 1.75 15.88
CA ALA A 28 20.87 1.72 14.42
C ALA A 28 19.51 2.00 13.77
N GLN A 29 19.47 2.97 12.85
CA GLN A 29 18.30 3.26 12.03
C GLN A 29 18.16 2.19 10.93
N PRO A 30 16.98 1.61 10.72
CA PRO A 30 16.73 0.74 9.57
C PRO A 30 17.01 1.48 8.27
N HIS A 31 17.68 0.82 7.34
CA HIS A 31 17.81 1.30 5.98
C HIS A 31 16.55 0.96 5.20
N LEU A 32 15.86 1.99 4.71
CA LEU A 32 14.67 1.84 3.88
C LEU A 32 15.07 1.99 2.42
N MET A 33 14.88 0.92 1.66
CA MET A 33 15.05 0.97 0.21
C MET A 33 13.92 1.79 -0.41
N SER A 34 14.25 2.68 -1.33
CA SER A 34 13.27 3.36 -2.16
C SER A 34 13.86 3.58 -3.53
N GLN A 35 13.04 3.43 -4.55
CA GLN A 35 13.35 3.93 -5.88
C GLN A 35 13.38 5.47 -5.87
N GLU A 36 13.99 6.05 -6.90
CA GLU A 36 13.83 7.47 -7.19
C GLU A 36 12.39 7.77 -7.58
N ILE A 37 11.93 8.97 -7.24
CA ILE A 37 10.60 9.43 -7.68
C ILE A 37 10.70 9.68 -9.19
N PRO A 38 9.92 8.99 -10.03
CA PRO A 38 9.91 9.26 -11.48
C PRO A 38 9.43 10.69 -11.77
N ASP A 39 9.91 11.32 -12.83
CA ASP A 39 9.46 12.67 -13.21
C ASP A 39 7.96 12.70 -13.56
N ASP A 40 7.47 11.61 -14.16
CA ASP A 40 6.09 11.40 -14.62
C ASP A 40 5.18 10.75 -13.56
N TRP A 41 5.60 10.73 -12.29
CA TRP A 41 4.90 10.00 -11.22
C TRP A 41 3.43 10.41 -11.04
N ASN A 42 3.06 11.62 -11.47
CA ASN A 42 1.73 12.19 -11.33
C ASN A 42 1.04 12.52 -12.67
N ASP A 43 1.66 12.21 -13.81
CA ASP A 43 1.16 12.62 -15.13
C ASP A 43 -0.05 11.80 -15.58
N ASN A 44 -0.10 10.54 -15.15
CA ASN A 44 -1.17 9.61 -15.48
C ASN A 44 -2.27 9.57 -14.41
N PRO A 45 -3.48 9.08 -14.72
CA PRO A 45 -4.54 8.90 -13.72
C PRO A 45 -4.10 8.04 -12.52
N VAL A 46 -3.38 6.94 -12.78
CA VAL A 46 -2.75 6.13 -11.72
C VAL A 46 -1.44 6.78 -11.29
N LYS A 47 -1.35 7.19 -10.02
CA LYS A 47 -0.16 7.83 -9.47
C LYS A 47 0.90 6.79 -9.09
N ILE A 48 2.16 7.04 -9.42
CA ILE A 48 3.28 6.15 -9.10
C ILE A 48 3.90 6.60 -7.78
N LEU A 49 3.86 5.70 -6.79
CA LEU A 49 4.47 5.93 -5.49
C LEU A 49 5.72 5.08 -5.32
N VAL A 50 6.65 5.62 -4.56
CA VAL A 50 7.91 5.04 -4.10
C VAL A 50 8.06 5.32 -2.61
N GLY A 51 9.04 4.70 -1.94
CA GLY A 51 9.27 4.91 -0.51
C GLY A 51 9.45 6.38 -0.13
N LYS A 52 10.04 7.20 -1.01
CA LYS A 52 10.28 8.64 -0.79
C LYS A 52 9.02 9.51 -0.84
N ASN A 53 7.95 9.14 -1.55
CA ASN A 53 6.77 10.01 -1.72
C ASN A 53 5.46 9.42 -1.16
N ILE A 54 5.42 8.12 -0.83
CA ILE A 54 4.19 7.47 -0.37
C ILE A 54 3.64 8.13 0.88
N GLU A 55 4.48 8.53 1.84
CA GLU A 55 3.98 9.15 3.06
C GLU A 55 3.29 10.48 2.77
N LYS A 56 3.91 11.32 1.95
CA LYS A 56 3.35 12.62 1.57
C LYS A 56 2.00 12.48 0.86
N VAL A 57 1.88 11.50 -0.04
CA VAL A 57 0.67 11.33 -0.85
C VAL A 57 -0.41 10.57 -0.07
N ALA A 58 -0.10 9.38 0.45
CA ALA A 58 -1.05 8.54 1.15
C ALA A 58 -1.54 9.17 2.46
N PHE A 59 -0.72 9.99 3.12
CA PHE A 59 -1.12 10.75 4.31
C PHE A 59 -1.39 12.23 4.02
N ASP A 60 -1.88 12.60 2.84
CA ASP A 60 -2.50 13.92 2.63
C ASP A 60 -3.86 13.99 3.37
N GLU A 61 -4.08 15.00 4.22
CA GLU A 61 -5.31 15.11 5.04
C GLU A 61 -6.53 15.51 4.23
N THR A 62 -6.32 16.00 3.01
CA THR A 62 -7.36 16.49 2.12
C THR A 62 -7.78 15.44 1.09
N LYS A 63 -7.12 14.29 1.03
CA LYS A 63 -7.30 13.27 -0.02
C LYS A 63 -7.63 11.89 0.57
N ASN A 64 -8.50 11.20 -0.15
CA ASN A 64 -8.87 9.80 0.01
C ASN A 64 -8.01 8.99 -0.97
N VAL A 65 -7.02 8.27 -0.47
CA VAL A 65 -5.99 7.63 -1.30
C VAL A 65 -6.15 6.12 -1.28
N PHE A 66 -6.27 5.52 -2.46
CA PHE A 66 -6.22 4.08 -2.66
C PHE A 66 -4.87 3.70 -3.26
N VAL A 67 -4.16 2.79 -2.62
CA VAL A 67 -2.82 2.36 -3.05
C VAL A 67 -2.84 0.87 -3.32
N MET A 68 -2.51 0.48 -4.56
CA MET A 68 -2.20 -0.89 -4.94
C MET A 68 -0.72 -1.18 -4.71
N PHE A 69 -0.44 -2.07 -3.77
CA PHE A 69 0.89 -2.64 -3.53
C PHE A 69 1.05 -3.88 -4.40
N TYR A 70 2.00 -3.85 -5.33
CA TYR A 70 2.19 -4.91 -6.32
C TYR A 70 3.65 -5.37 -6.41
N ALA A 71 3.84 -6.49 -7.11
CA ALA A 71 5.14 -6.98 -7.55
C ALA A 71 5.13 -7.13 -9.08
N PRO A 72 6.17 -6.66 -9.82
CA PRO A 72 6.18 -6.65 -11.29
C PRO A 72 6.00 -8.03 -11.94
N TRP A 73 6.43 -9.09 -11.25
CA TRP A 73 6.34 -10.48 -11.72
C TRP A 73 5.05 -11.20 -11.31
N CYS A 74 4.19 -10.59 -10.48
CA CYS A 74 2.99 -11.25 -9.99
C CYS A 74 1.89 -11.29 -11.08
N ALA A 75 1.45 -12.48 -11.45
CA ALA A 75 0.39 -12.68 -12.45
C ALA A 75 -0.94 -12.01 -12.04
N HIS A 76 -1.37 -12.18 -10.78
CA HIS A 76 -2.60 -11.54 -10.26
C HIS A 76 -2.53 -10.01 -10.25
N CYS A 77 -1.33 -9.43 -10.09
CA CYS A 77 -1.15 -7.98 -10.22
C CYS A 77 -1.36 -7.52 -11.67
N LYS A 78 -0.83 -8.29 -12.63
CA LYS A 78 -1.01 -8.00 -14.06
C LYS A 78 -2.47 -8.10 -14.48
N GLU A 79 -3.20 -9.09 -13.96
CA GLU A 79 -4.64 -9.26 -14.19
C GLU A 79 -5.47 -8.09 -13.61
N LEU A 80 -5.08 -7.55 -12.46
CA LEU A 80 -5.76 -6.42 -11.82
C LEU A 80 -5.44 -5.06 -12.46
N THR A 81 -4.31 -4.94 -13.17
CA THR A 81 -3.82 -3.65 -13.70
C THR A 81 -4.83 -2.93 -14.59
N PRO A 82 -5.50 -3.59 -15.57
CA PRO A 82 -6.49 -2.91 -16.41
C PRO A 82 -7.69 -2.38 -15.61
N THR A 83 -8.17 -3.14 -14.62
CA THR A 83 -9.27 -2.70 -13.75
C THR A 83 -8.84 -1.51 -12.89
N TRP A 84 -7.60 -1.51 -12.41
CA TRP A 84 -7.03 -0.42 -11.62
C TRP A 84 -6.87 0.87 -12.44
N GLU A 85 -6.46 0.75 -13.70
CA GLU A 85 -6.35 1.88 -14.64
C GLU A 85 -7.73 2.45 -14.99
N ASN A 86 -8.73 1.60 -15.25
CA ASN A 86 -10.10 2.04 -15.48
C ASN A 86 -10.70 2.78 -14.26
N LEU A 87 -10.40 2.28 -13.05
CA LEU A 87 -10.79 2.96 -11.81
C LEU A 87 -10.15 4.34 -11.72
N ALA A 88 -8.85 4.45 -12.00
CA ALA A 88 -8.16 5.72 -11.97
C ALA A 88 -8.71 6.70 -13.02
N GLU A 89 -9.01 6.24 -14.23
CA GLU A 89 -9.61 7.06 -15.28
C GLU A 89 -10.97 7.62 -14.87
N LYS A 90 -11.82 6.80 -14.22
CA LYS A 90 -13.13 7.23 -13.71
C LYS A 90 -13.03 8.34 -12.65
N TYR A 91 -11.97 8.33 -11.85
CA TYR A 91 -11.79 9.27 -10.73
C TYR A 91 -10.74 10.36 -10.97
N LYS A 92 -10.20 10.48 -12.18
CA LYS A 92 -9.11 11.41 -12.50
C LYS A 92 -9.44 12.88 -12.21
N ASP A 93 -10.72 13.25 -12.38
CA ASP A 93 -11.23 14.61 -12.18
C ASP A 93 -11.87 14.80 -10.79
N HIS A 94 -11.85 13.78 -9.93
CA HIS A 94 -12.45 13.85 -8.61
C HIS A 94 -11.56 14.66 -7.65
N GLU A 95 -12.15 15.65 -6.98
CA GLU A 95 -11.39 16.65 -6.21
C GLU A 95 -10.55 16.09 -5.06
N ASN A 96 -10.97 14.97 -4.47
CA ASN A 96 -10.32 14.41 -3.28
C ASN A 96 -9.98 12.91 -3.38
N ILE A 97 -10.08 12.26 -4.53
CA ILE A 97 -9.73 10.83 -4.66
C ILE A 97 -8.41 10.69 -5.42
N ILE A 98 -7.51 9.86 -4.91
CA ILE A 98 -6.26 9.50 -5.57
C ILE A 98 -6.18 7.99 -5.71
N ILE A 99 -5.99 7.53 -6.95
CA ILE A 99 -5.70 6.12 -7.26
C ILE A 99 -4.21 6.00 -7.55
N ALA A 100 -3.52 5.16 -6.79
CA ALA A 100 -2.06 5.06 -6.83
C ALA A 100 -1.58 3.60 -6.84
N LYS A 101 -0.33 3.38 -7.25
CA LYS A 101 0.34 2.09 -7.17
C LYS A 101 1.77 2.24 -6.67
N ILE A 102 2.28 1.21 -6.01
CA ILE A 102 3.67 1.12 -5.55
C ILE A 102 4.21 -0.29 -5.75
N ASP A 103 5.42 -0.38 -6.31
CA ASP A 103 6.19 -1.61 -6.32
C ASP A 103 6.75 -1.85 -4.93
N ALA A 104 6.10 -2.72 -4.17
CA ALA A 104 6.47 -3.04 -2.79
C ALA A 104 7.66 -4.01 -2.70
N THR A 105 8.21 -4.43 -3.84
CA THR A 105 9.43 -5.25 -3.90
C THR A 105 10.69 -4.40 -4.01
N ALA A 106 10.57 -3.20 -4.58
CA ALA A 106 11.64 -2.22 -4.75
C ALA A 106 11.59 -1.07 -3.73
N ASN A 107 10.53 -1.00 -2.91
CA ASN A 107 10.32 0.05 -1.93
C ASN A 107 9.94 -0.53 -0.55
N ASP A 108 10.74 -0.24 0.46
CA ASP A 108 10.41 -0.55 1.86
C ASP A 108 9.42 0.50 2.38
N ILE A 109 8.28 0.04 2.90
CA ILE A 109 7.18 0.89 3.36
C ILE A 109 6.98 0.62 4.86
N GLU A 110 7.53 1.47 5.74
CA GLU A 110 7.40 1.26 7.20
C GLU A 110 5.96 1.33 7.67
N VAL A 111 5.17 2.20 7.04
CA VAL A 111 3.82 2.56 7.46
C VAL A 111 2.80 1.44 7.24
N VAL A 112 3.16 0.43 6.44
CA VAL A 112 2.20 -0.52 5.88
C VAL A 112 2.84 -1.92 5.76
N SER A 113 2.29 -2.89 6.49
CA SER A 113 2.61 -4.30 6.24
C SER A 113 1.91 -4.82 4.98
N VAL A 114 2.67 -5.35 4.02
CA VAL A 114 2.16 -5.97 2.79
C VAL A 114 2.51 -7.47 2.80
N PRO A 115 1.63 -8.34 3.29
CA PRO A 115 1.94 -9.77 3.43
C PRO A 115 1.88 -10.55 2.12
N GLY A 116 1.37 -9.96 1.03
CA GLY A 116 1.22 -10.60 -0.27
C GLY A 116 0.72 -9.62 -1.33
N TYR A 117 0.77 -10.06 -2.60
CA TYR A 117 0.46 -9.23 -3.76
C TYR A 117 -0.64 -9.86 -4.64
N PRO A 118 -1.54 -9.05 -5.22
CA PRO A 118 -1.73 -7.62 -4.94
C PRO A 118 -2.32 -7.40 -3.54
N ALA A 119 -2.03 -6.24 -2.95
CA ALA A 119 -2.76 -5.75 -1.78
C ALA A 119 -3.24 -4.33 -2.06
N ILE A 120 -4.49 -4.04 -1.73
CA ILE A 120 -5.04 -2.69 -1.85
C ILE A 120 -5.24 -2.15 -0.44
N LYS A 121 -4.79 -0.91 -0.21
CA LYS A 121 -5.07 -0.21 1.04
C LYS A 121 -5.65 1.17 0.81
N TYR A 122 -6.52 1.56 1.73
CA TYR A 122 -7.19 2.85 1.72
C TYR A 122 -6.71 3.74 2.86
N PHE A 123 -6.40 4.98 2.52
CA PHE A 123 -5.97 6.03 3.41
C PHE A 123 -7.00 7.17 3.35
N PRO A 124 -7.89 7.28 4.34
CA PRO A 124 -8.96 8.26 4.32
C PRO A 124 -8.46 9.68 4.58
N ALA A 125 -9.18 10.66 4.02
CA ALA A 125 -9.02 12.05 4.38
C ALA A 125 -9.39 12.29 5.85
N GLY A 126 -8.76 13.32 6.45
CA GLY A 126 -8.96 13.73 7.84
C GLY A 126 -7.82 13.34 8.80
N LYS A 127 -7.74 14.08 9.91
CA LYS A 127 -6.65 13.99 10.92
C LYS A 127 -6.72 12.74 11.81
N GLU A 128 -7.92 12.27 12.11
CA GLU A 128 -8.15 11.27 13.16
C GLU A 128 -8.09 9.82 12.68
N ARG A 129 -8.12 9.59 11.36
CA ARG A 129 -8.20 8.24 10.76
C ARG A 129 -6.92 7.78 10.10
N LYS A 130 -5.81 8.46 10.38
CA LYS A 130 -4.51 8.13 9.84
C LYS A 130 -3.77 7.20 10.76
N VAL A 131 -3.21 6.18 10.13
CA VAL A 131 -2.16 5.29 10.62
C VAL A 131 -0.98 6.13 11.09
N ARG A 132 -1.07 6.71 12.29
CA ARG A 132 0.02 7.43 12.93
C ARG A 132 0.81 6.43 13.74
N ARG A 133 2.13 6.39 13.54
CA ARG A 133 3.04 5.74 14.48
C ARG A 133 2.99 6.52 15.79
N THR A 134 2.16 6.10 16.74
CA THR A 134 2.26 6.60 18.12
C THR A 134 3.36 5.80 18.81
N ALA A 135 4.15 6.47 19.68
CA ALA A 135 5.24 5.85 20.41
C ALA A 135 4.77 4.74 21.40
N VAL A 136 3.46 4.65 21.63
CA VAL A 136 2.83 3.83 22.67
C VAL A 136 2.04 2.64 22.10
N ASP A 137 1.51 2.71 20.86
CA ASP A 137 0.53 1.71 20.38
C ASP A 137 0.94 1.01 19.07
N GLY A 138 2.08 1.37 18.47
CA GLY A 138 2.49 0.83 17.17
C GLY A 138 1.59 1.28 16.01
N TRP A 139 1.76 0.67 14.84
CA TRP A 139 1.03 1.06 13.63
C TRP A 139 -0.43 0.59 13.68
N GLN A 140 -1.40 1.51 13.75
CA GLN A 140 -2.80 1.17 13.47
C GLN A 140 -2.96 0.93 11.96
N SER A 141 -3.39 -0.25 11.53
CA SER A 141 -3.35 -0.64 10.11
C SER A 141 -4.34 0.15 9.24
N PRO A 142 -3.96 0.58 8.01
CA PRO A 142 -4.94 1.09 7.05
C PRO A 142 -5.89 -0.03 6.63
N LEU A 143 -7.13 0.31 6.25
CA LEU A 143 -8.11 -0.66 5.78
C LEU A 143 -7.53 -1.45 4.59
N ILE A 144 -7.50 -2.78 4.70
CA ILE A 144 -6.92 -3.69 3.69
C ILE A 144 -8.07 -4.32 2.91
N PHE A 145 -8.07 -4.14 1.59
CA PHE A 145 -8.94 -4.85 0.67
C PHE A 145 -8.15 -6.01 0.05
N ARG A 146 -8.62 -7.25 0.26
CA ARG A 146 -8.12 -8.45 -0.42
C ARG A 146 -9.17 -8.88 -1.43
N GLY A 147 -8.83 -8.92 -2.71
CA GLY A 147 -9.68 -9.49 -3.77
C GLY A 147 -8.93 -10.59 -4.51
N HIS A 148 -9.59 -11.71 -4.82
CA HIS A 148 -9.07 -12.74 -5.72
C HIS A 148 -9.53 -12.44 -7.15
N ALA A 149 -8.59 -12.45 -8.10
CA ALA A 149 -8.87 -12.23 -9.52
C ALA A 149 -9.56 -13.47 -10.11
N GLY A 150 -10.84 -13.34 -10.47
CA GLY A 150 -11.61 -14.40 -11.11
C GLY A 150 -13.08 -14.05 -11.32
N GLN A 151 -13.41 -13.76 -12.58
CA GLN A 151 -14.74 -13.85 -13.21
C GLN A 151 -15.71 -12.64 -13.10
N LYS A 152 -15.96 -12.03 -14.28
CA LYS A 152 -17.18 -11.36 -14.82
C LYS A 152 -18.33 -11.15 -13.80
N ASP A 153 -18.88 -9.95 -13.58
CA ASP A 153 -19.33 -8.92 -14.53
C ASP A 153 -19.30 -7.54 -13.85
N MET A 154 -18.92 -6.51 -14.62
CA MET A 154 -19.00 -5.09 -14.26
C MET A 154 -20.34 -4.56 -14.78
N GLU A 155 -21.37 -4.56 -13.94
CA GLU A 155 -22.57 -3.76 -14.16
C GLU A 155 -23.11 -3.21 -12.82
N GLU A 156 -23.51 -1.95 -12.90
CA GLU A 156 -24.21 -1.08 -11.96
C GLU A 156 -23.47 -0.42 -10.78
N ASP A 157 -23.23 0.87 -11.05
CA ASP A 157 -22.86 1.99 -10.20
C ASP A 157 -23.72 2.12 -8.92
N ASP A 158 -23.20 2.90 -7.95
CA ASP A 158 -23.75 3.25 -6.63
C ASP A 158 -23.58 2.28 -5.45
N LEU A 159 -23.44 0.97 -5.66
CA LEU A 159 -23.29 0.01 -4.54
C LEU A 159 -21.85 -0.16 -4.02
N LEU A 160 -20.86 0.16 -4.84
CA LEU A 160 -19.43 0.04 -4.48
C LEU A 160 -19.09 0.95 -3.29
N TRP A 161 -19.72 2.12 -3.20
CA TRP A 161 -19.60 3.00 -2.04
C TRP A 161 -20.27 2.39 -0.80
N GLN A 162 -21.52 1.92 -0.85
CA GLN A 162 -22.16 1.33 0.35
C GLN A 162 -21.41 0.11 0.91
N HIS A 163 -20.74 -0.67 0.05
CA HIS A 163 -19.91 -1.80 0.51
C HIS A 163 -18.51 -1.39 0.99
N LEU A 164 -17.88 -0.37 0.39
CA LEU A 164 -16.55 0.09 0.80
C LEU A 164 -16.58 1.07 2.00
N THR A 165 -17.66 1.84 2.20
CA THR A 165 -17.83 2.75 3.36
C THR A 165 -18.80 2.26 4.41
N GLY A 166 -19.83 1.47 4.07
CA GLY A 166 -20.79 0.94 5.06
C GLY A 166 -20.18 -0.05 6.06
N ALA A 167 -19.03 -0.66 5.73
CA ALA A 167 -18.28 -1.54 6.62
C ALA A 167 -17.35 -0.79 7.60
N ALA A 168 -17.11 0.51 7.40
CA ALA A 168 -16.27 1.32 8.28
C ALA A 168 -17.01 1.81 9.54
N GLU A 169 -18.35 1.82 9.52
CA GLU A 169 -19.17 2.30 10.66
C GLU A 169 -19.68 1.19 11.60
N ARG A 170 -19.55 -0.09 11.22
CA ARG A 170 -19.99 -1.21 12.07
C ARG A 170 -18.91 -2.27 12.16
N ARG A 171 -18.15 -2.23 13.27
CA ARG A 171 -17.31 -3.32 13.82
C ARG A 171 -16.72 -4.27 12.76
N TYR A 172 -15.51 -3.98 12.29
CA TYR A 172 -14.64 -4.77 11.41
C TYR A 172 -15.08 -6.23 11.18
N HIS A 173 -15.24 -6.67 9.93
CA HIS A 173 -14.89 -8.01 9.41
C HIS A 173 -15.16 -8.06 7.89
N ILE A 174 -14.12 -8.08 7.05
CA ILE A 174 -14.24 -8.57 5.67
C ILE A 174 -13.29 -9.75 5.52
N HIS A 175 -13.85 -10.94 5.76
CA HIS A 175 -13.31 -12.23 5.40
C HIS A 175 -13.83 -12.57 4.00
N ILE A 176 -12.96 -12.65 2.99
CA ILE A 176 -13.29 -13.29 1.72
C ILE A 176 -12.83 -14.75 1.83
N HIS A 177 -13.76 -15.65 2.10
CA HIS A 177 -13.62 -17.10 1.98
C HIS A 177 -14.50 -17.55 0.82
N LEU A 178 -13.90 -18.11 -0.22
CA LEU A 178 -14.58 -18.76 -1.33
C LEU A 178 -14.33 -20.26 -1.20
N GLN A 179 -15.36 -21.03 -0.83
CA GLN A 179 -15.39 -22.46 -1.11
C GLN A 179 -16.25 -22.66 -2.36
N SER A 180 -15.60 -23.12 -3.42
CA SER A 180 -16.25 -23.65 -4.61
C SER A 180 -16.77 -25.06 -4.32
N ASN A 181 -18.01 -25.35 -4.68
CA ASN A 181 -18.22 -26.52 -5.53
C ASN A 181 -19.49 -26.35 -6.38
N THR A 182 -19.26 -26.50 -7.67
CA THR A 182 -20.21 -26.62 -8.76
C THR A 182 -21.18 -27.78 -8.54
N SER A 183 -22.44 -27.61 -8.92
CA SER A 183 -23.02 -28.29 -10.09
C SER A 183 -24.45 -27.86 -10.33
N VAL A 184 -24.73 -27.49 -11.59
CA VAL A 184 -26.07 -27.28 -12.15
C VAL A 184 -26.70 -28.65 -12.41
N ASN A 185 -27.88 -28.87 -11.84
CA ASN A 185 -29.12 -29.37 -12.48
C ASN A 185 -30.24 -29.46 -11.44
#